data_AF-A0A4T0IMT5-F1
#
_entry.id   AF-A0A4T0IMT5-F1
#
_cell.length_a   1.000
_cell.length_b   1.000
_cell.length_c   1.000
_cell.angle_alpha   90.00
_cell.angle_beta   90.00
_cell.angle_gamma   90.00
#
_symmetry.space_group_name_H-M   'P 1'
#
loop_
_entity.id
_entity.type
_entity.pdbx_description
1 polymer ?
#
loop_
_entity_poly.entity_id
_entity_poly.type
_entity_poly.pdbx_seq_one_letter_code
_entity_poly.pdbx_strand_id
1 'polypeptide(L)'
;MTGNQQKSKQPKQPKDSQLASISNGLNRRRPGSTEDTTPDHLKSIPNRKLRNKLIRQHNYQQASQRAIADYQHYLLPDSSNGIQPEHPLERTYKLNQSHIKDAVAVSTAQKSFSLSIQSGVNALSYSNDGRNLAFTAPHGRIASFDPTLGRLHTDINTHEHTSAITYLHNSSMMAVAQSKYVYIYDNQGLELHKLPDHIEPRHLQFLPHHFLLASAGHTGWLKWQDVSTGAMVAQTRTRLGPTTAMAQNRTNAILSLGSSNGTVSFYSPSTPHAHVKLQAHRGGVRSIDHDRQGRYLASAGADGMVKLWDMRMWRELTTFRARNQIADISFSDTDMLAVGWGNHAYVYRDLLQQQVDNGSSSTPTPYLTHHFSGRNVNKVAFCPYEDVLSVGHAGGLDNLLIPGAGEGNYDSLEADPFEGKGARREREVRQLLDKIQPDLITFNDNVLGGLHLQHDNNNPNAKKVQGKKTRPVGTPKPFAQMSRSERLRANGMGESDEEEGDDGDDQADDDADDAEGMLDELDTQHHDDMGRAQLKQKKKMRGRNTSTKKYLARKRKNVVEPSQLALKAKLAKEKADIEANVANRRGTNTPHQPSALDRFTK
;
A
#
# COMPACT_ATOMS: atom_id res chain seq x y z
N MET A 1 63.14 -24.55 -27.91
CA MET A 1 62.58 -25.84 -27.46
C MET A 1 61.71 -25.58 -26.23
N THR A 2 60.57 -26.23 -26.20
CA THR A 2 59.41 -26.09 -25.30
C THR A 2 59.74 -26.29 -23.82
N GLY A 3 59.32 -25.35 -22.96
CA GLY A 3 59.31 -25.51 -21.49
C GLY A 3 57.89 -25.40 -20.95
N ASN A 4 57.27 -26.56 -20.69
CA ASN A 4 55.94 -26.72 -20.11
C ASN A 4 55.91 -26.20 -18.66
N GLN A 5 55.13 -25.15 -18.37
CA GLN A 5 54.71 -24.83 -17.01
C GLN A 5 53.36 -25.48 -16.73
N GLN A 6 53.38 -26.60 -16.01
CA GLN A 6 52.17 -27.26 -15.51
C GLN A 6 51.53 -26.39 -14.43
N LYS A 7 50.32 -25.87 -14.71
CA LYS A 7 49.43 -25.30 -13.69
C LYS A 7 48.95 -26.41 -12.76
N SER A 8 49.34 -26.34 -11.49
CA SER A 8 48.83 -27.20 -10.41
C SER A 8 47.31 -27.06 -10.28
N LYS A 9 46.57 -28.15 -10.50
CA LYS A 9 45.13 -28.24 -10.23
C LYS A 9 44.90 -28.20 -8.71
N GLN A 10 44.11 -27.23 -8.24
CA GLN A 10 43.54 -27.31 -6.90
C GLN A 10 42.63 -28.55 -6.79
N PRO A 11 42.65 -29.29 -5.67
CA PRO A 11 41.76 -30.42 -5.47
C PRO A 11 40.31 -29.93 -5.36
N LYS A 12 39.42 -30.52 -6.16
CA LYS A 12 37.97 -30.30 -6.05
C LYS A 12 37.53 -30.79 -4.68
N GLN A 13 36.88 -29.92 -3.90
CA GLN A 13 36.21 -30.34 -2.67
C GLN A 13 35.24 -31.50 -2.98
N PRO A 14 35.19 -32.56 -2.14
CA PRO A 14 34.25 -33.64 -2.33
C PRO A 14 32.84 -33.07 -2.23
N LYS A 15 32.04 -33.28 -3.28
CA LYS A 15 30.61 -33.00 -3.22
C LYS A 15 30.00 -34.01 -2.26
N ASP A 16 29.56 -33.57 -1.09
CA ASP A 16 28.83 -34.41 -0.15
C ASP A 16 27.60 -35.00 -0.83
N SER A 17 27.70 -36.27 -1.20
CA SER A 17 26.64 -37.02 -1.89
C SER A 17 25.38 -37.13 -1.03
N GLN A 18 25.52 -37.01 0.29
CA GLN A 18 24.42 -36.98 1.25
C GLN A 18 23.59 -35.69 1.16
N LEU A 19 24.21 -34.53 0.97
CA LEU A 19 23.47 -33.27 0.77
C LEU A 19 22.71 -33.27 -0.57
N ALA A 20 23.32 -33.83 -1.61
CA ALA A 20 22.68 -33.99 -2.92
C ALA A 20 21.55 -35.04 -2.93
N SER A 21 21.60 -36.05 -2.06
CA SER A 21 20.54 -37.05 -1.94
C SER A 21 19.36 -36.53 -1.11
N ILE A 22 19.61 -35.69 -0.10
CA ILE A 22 18.56 -34.99 0.68
C ILE A 22 17.80 -34.00 -0.21
N SER A 23 18.51 -33.19 -1.01
CA SER A 23 17.86 -32.23 -1.94
C SER A 23 17.03 -32.93 -3.02
N ASN A 24 17.50 -34.08 -3.53
CA ASN A 24 16.77 -34.86 -4.52
C ASN A 24 15.61 -35.68 -3.92
N GLY A 25 15.70 -36.06 -2.63
CA GLY A 25 14.66 -36.75 -1.89
C GLY A 25 13.45 -35.85 -1.57
N LEU A 26 13.70 -34.58 -1.26
CA LEU A 26 12.65 -33.56 -1.02
C LEU A 26 11.83 -33.28 -2.29
N ASN A 27 12.47 -33.20 -3.46
CA ASN A 27 11.79 -32.95 -4.74
C ASN A 27 10.83 -34.06 -5.18
N ARG A 28 10.99 -35.29 -4.70
CA ARG A 28 10.18 -36.46 -5.12
C ARG A 28 8.95 -36.73 -4.26
N ARG A 29 8.81 -36.10 -3.10
CA ARG A 29 7.77 -36.46 -2.11
C ARG A 29 6.50 -35.59 -2.13
N ARG A 30 6.34 -34.67 -3.08
CA ARG A 30 5.13 -33.81 -3.12
C ARG A 30 4.09 -34.29 -4.15
N PRO A 31 2.81 -34.41 -3.78
CA PRO A 31 1.70 -34.45 -4.73
C PRO A 31 1.50 -33.04 -5.29
N GLY A 32 1.65 -32.86 -6.61
CA GLY A 32 1.41 -31.59 -7.30
C GLY A 32 2.65 -30.75 -7.60
N SER A 33 3.79 -31.36 -7.98
CA SER A 33 4.92 -30.63 -8.55
C SER A 33 4.49 -29.96 -9.85
N THR A 34 4.20 -28.66 -9.80
CA THR A 34 4.14 -27.82 -10.99
C THR A 34 5.53 -27.86 -11.62
N GLU A 35 5.64 -28.49 -12.78
CA GLU A 35 6.86 -28.51 -13.58
C GLU A 35 7.40 -27.08 -13.72
N ASP A 36 8.72 -26.91 -13.63
CA ASP A 36 9.44 -25.65 -13.84
C ASP A 36 9.24 -25.16 -15.28
N THR A 37 8.03 -24.69 -15.55
CA THR A 37 7.62 -24.23 -16.86
C THR A 37 8.06 -22.79 -17.00
N THR A 38 9.00 -22.55 -17.92
CA THR A 38 9.39 -21.19 -18.28
C THR A 38 8.15 -20.45 -18.78
N PRO A 39 7.78 -19.30 -18.21
CA PRO A 39 6.56 -18.62 -18.56
C PRO A 39 6.63 -18.07 -19.99
N ASP A 40 5.49 -18.06 -20.68
CA ASP A 40 5.43 -17.78 -22.12
C ASP A 40 5.86 -16.36 -22.50
N HIS A 41 5.69 -15.40 -21.59
CA HIS A 41 6.16 -14.02 -21.79
C HIS A 41 7.69 -13.90 -21.83
N LEU A 42 8.45 -14.85 -21.25
CA LEU A 42 9.91 -14.88 -21.38
C LEU A 42 10.32 -15.48 -22.74
N LYS A 43 9.51 -16.38 -23.30
CA LYS A 43 9.77 -16.98 -24.62
C LYS A 43 9.60 -15.97 -25.75
N SER A 44 8.70 -15.00 -25.60
CA SER A 44 8.41 -13.95 -26.59
C SER A 44 9.52 -12.90 -26.74
N ILE A 45 10.53 -12.89 -25.86
CA ILE A 45 11.62 -11.92 -25.90
C ILE A 45 12.58 -12.23 -27.05
N PRO A 46 12.78 -11.31 -28.01
CA PRO A 46 13.59 -11.56 -29.21
C PRO A 46 15.09 -11.64 -28.91
N ASN A 47 15.59 -10.89 -27.91
CA ASN A 47 17.01 -10.90 -27.56
C ASN A 47 17.37 -12.16 -26.74
N ARG A 48 18.10 -13.08 -27.38
CA ARG A 48 18.53 -14.36 -26.78
C ARG A 48 19.32 -14.20 -25.47
N LYS A 49 20.23 -13.21 -25.36
CA LYS A 49 21.04 -13.01 -24.14
C LYS A 49 20.17 -12.53 -22.98
N LEU A 50 19.31 -11.55 -23.24
CA LEU A 50 18.36 -11.03 -22.25
C LEU A 50 17.39 -12.12 -21.80
N ARG A 51 16.81 -12.87 -22.75
CA ARG A 51 15.94 -14.01 -22.48
C ARG A 51 16.60 -15.03 -21.55
N ASN A 52 17.83 -15.45 -21.86
CA ASN A 52 18.56 -16.41 -21.02
C ASN A 52 18.93 -15.85 -19.64
N LYS A 53 19.11 -14.53 -19.50
CA LYS A 53 19.34 -13.89 -18.19
C LYS A 53 18.06 -13.87 -17.36
N LEU A 54 16.94 -13.47 -17.96
CA LEU A 54 15.63 -13.41 -17.29
C LEU A 54 15.12 -14.79 -16.90
N ILE A 55 15.30 -15.82 -17.75
CA ILE A 55 14.97 -17.21 -17.38
C ILE A 55 15.78 -17.65 -16.16
N ARG A 56 17.09 -17.35 -16.10
CA ARG A 56 17.90 -17.66 -14.92
C ARG A 56 17.42 -16.94 -13.67
N GLN A 57 17.09 -15.66 -13.79
CA GLN A 57 16.55 -14.87 -12.67
C GLN A 57 15.20 -15.41 -12.19
N HIS A 58 14.33 -15.79 -13.11
CA HIS A 58 13.03 -16.38 -12.82
C HIS A 58 13.18 -17.73 -12.08
N ASN A 59 14.02 -18.62 -12.58
CA ASN A 59 14.28 -19.91 -11.93
C ASN A 59 14.87 -19.73 -10.53
N TYR A 60 15.76 -18.73 -10.35
CA TYR A 60 16.29 -18.38 -9.03
C TYR A 60 15.18 -17.88 -8.09
N GLN A 61 14.28 -17.01 -8.58
CA GLN A 61 13.13 -16.52 -7.80
C GLN A 61 12.18 -17.66 -7.39
N GLN A 62 11.89 -18.58 -8.31
CA GLN A 62 11.07 -19.77 -7.98
C GLN A 62 11.77 -20.66 -6.95
N ALA A 63 13.08 -20.92 -7.12
CA ALA A 63 13.85 -21.69 -6.16
C ALA A 63 13.90 -21.01 -4.78
N SER A 64 14.03 -19.68 -4.71
CA SER A 64 13.98 -18.95 -3.44
C SER A 64 12.58 -18.99 -2.81
N GLN A 65 11.51 -18.83 -3.59
CA GLN A 65 10.15 -18.95 -3.08
C GLN A 65 9.85 -20.35 -2.53
N ARG A 66 10.36 -21.39 -3.20
CA ARG A 66 10.29 -22.77 -2.71
C ARG A 66 11.06 -22.95 -1.41
N ALA A 67 12.29 -22.46 -1.32
CA ALA A 67 13.07 -22.55 -0.09
C ALA A 67 12.38 -21.83 1.09
N ILE A 68 11.72 -20.69 0.84
CA ILE A 68 10.94 -19.97 1.86
C ILE A 68 9.71 -20.80 2.29
N ALA A 69 8.96 -21.37 1.34
CA ALA A 69 7.82 -22.23 1.66
C ALA A 69 8.26 -23.50 2.41
N ASP A 70 9.40 -24.09 2.05
CA ASP A 70 9.97 -25.24 2.73
C ASP A 70 10.42 -24.87 4.16
N TYR A 71 11.02 -23.70 4.35
CA TYR A 71 11.34 -23.16 5.66
C TYR A 71 10.08 -23.00 6.52
N GLN A 72 9.04 -22.38 5.98
CA GLN A 72 7.77 -22.15 6.69
C GLN A 72 7.09 -23.46 7.10
N HIS A 73 7.14 -24.50 6.26
CA HIS A 73 6.49 -25.77 6.52
C HIS A 73 7.29 -26.69 7.45
N TYR A 74 8.62 -26.69 7.37
CA TYR A 74 9.45 -27.69 8.08
C TYR A 74 10.22 -27.16 9.29
N LEU A 75 10.61 -25.88 9.30
CA LEU A 75 11.53 -25.33 10.30
C LEU A 75 10.82 -24.50 11.36
N LEU A 76 9.65 -23.92 11.04
CA LEU A 76 8.86 -23.19 12.02
C LEU A 76 8.21 -24.19 13.00
N PRO A 77 8.37 -24.00 14.32
CA PRO A 77 7.63 -24.77 15.30
C PRO A 77 6.11 -24.49 15.20
N ASP A 78 5.32 -25.48 15.63
CA ASP A 78 3.87 -25.62 15.34
C ASP A 78 3.06 -24.31 15.40
N SER A 79 2.15 -24.21 14.44
CA SER A 79 1.25 -23.09 14.17
C SER A 79 0.38 -22.70 15.37
N SER A 80 0.15 -21.39 15.52
CA SER A 80 -0.75 -20.78 16.51
C SER A 80 -2.15 -21.43 16.50
N ASN A 81 -2.35 -22.41 17.36
CA ASN A 81 -3.62 -23.10 17.50
C ASN A 81 -4.46 -22.37 18.56
N GLY A 82 -5.63 -21.89 18.16
CA GLY A 82 -6.61 -21.33 19.10
C GLY A 82 -7.57 -22.40 19.64
N ILE A 83 -8.50 -21.97 20.49
CA ILE A 83 -9.55 -22.82 21.04
C ILE A 83 -10.52 -23.23 19.93
N GLN A 84 -10.87 -24.50 19.88
CA GLN A 84 -11.91 -25.04 18.99
C GLN A 84 -12.99 -25.73 19.83
N PRO A 85 -14.27 -25.65 19.43
CA PRO A 85 -15.32 -26.42 20.09
C PRO A 85 -15.18 -27.90 19.73
N GLU A 86 -15.20 -28.79 20.73
CA GLU A 86 -15.13 -30.24 20.49
C GLU A 86 -16.48 -30.79 20.02
N HIS A 87 -17.57 -30.17 20.50
CA HIS A 87 -18.93 -30.56 20.18
C HIS A 87 -19.73 -29.45 19.48
N PRO A 88 -20.67 -29.78 18.57
CA PRO A 88 -21.49 -28.78 17.88
C PRO A 88 -22.34 -27.88 18.80
N LEU A 89 -22.63 -28.34 20.02
CA LEU A 89 -23.40 -27.57 21.01
C LEU A 89 -22.51 -26.55 21.76
N GLU A 90 -21.22 -26.84 21.86
CA GLU A 90 -20.25 -25.97 22.50
C GLU A 90 -19.95 -24.78 21.61
N ARG A 91 -19.82 -23.61 22.24
CA ARG A 91 -19.52 -22.38 21.54
C ARG A 91 -18.41 -21.67 22.27
N THR A 92 -17.35 -21.33 21.55
CA THR A 92 -16.13 -20.72 22.09
C THR A 92 -16.44 -19.44 22.88
N TYR A 93 -17.37 -18.62 22.41
CA TYR A 93 -17.70 -17.34 23.05
C TYR A 93 -18.39 -17.46 24.42
N LYS A 94 -18.84 -18.65 24.83
CA LYS A 94 -19.40 -18.89 26.17
C LYS A 94 -18.32 -19.21 27.22
N LEU A 95 -17.07 -19.38 26.80
CA LEU A 95 -15.97 -19.70 27.71
C LEU A 95 -15.60 -18.48 28.56
N ASN A 96 -15.47 -18.71 29.87
CA ASN A 96 -14.98 -17.72 30.82
C ASN A 96 -13.45 -17.77 30.91
N GLN A 97 -12.84 -16.65 31.32
CA GLN A 97 -11.40 -16.57 31.53
C GLN A 97 -10.89 -17.53 32.61
N SER A 98 -11.70 -17.89 33.61
CA SER A 98 -11.34 -18.91 34.60
C SER A 98 -11.07 -20.26 33.95
N HIS A 99 -11.96 -20.73 33.07
CA HIS A 99 -11.79 -22.00 32.36
C HIS A 99 -10.54 -21.99 31.47
N ILE A 100 -10.22 -20.85 30.84
CA ILE A 100 -9.01 -20.71 30.02
C ILE A 100 -7.77 -20.77 30.91
N LYS A 101 -7.76 -20.11 32.07
CA LYS A 101 -6.63 -20.16 33.01
C LYS A 101 -6.37 -21.58 33.54
N ASP A 102 -7.42 -22.34 33.79
CA ASP A 102 -7.31 -23.72 34.29
C ASP A 102 -6.81 -24.70 33.21
N ALA A 103 -7.10 -24.41 31.93
CA ALA A 103 -6.73 -25.27 30.80
C ALA A 103 -5.31 -25.00 30.26
N VAL A 104 -4.75 -23.81 30.49
CA VAL A 104 -3.46 -23.40 29.93
C VAL A 104 -2.32 -23.62 30.95
N ALA A 105 -1.10 -23.79 30.46
CA ALA A 105 0.10 -23.85 31.29
C ALA A 105 0.22 -22.66 32.28
N VAL A 106 0.76 -22.94 33.47
CA VAL A 106 0.89 -21.98 34.57
C VAL A 106 1.60 -20.67 34.17
N SER A 107 2.63 -20.75 33.32
CA SER A 107 3.36 -19.57 32.83
C SER A 107 2.48 -18.60 32.03
N THR A 108 1.60 -19.12 31.18
CA THR A 108 0.66 -18.30 30.41
C THR A 108 -0.50 -17.85 31.30
N ALA A 109 -0.97 -18.69 32.21
CA ALA A 109 -2.02 -18.34 33.16
C ALA A 109 -1.63 -17.13 34.03
N GLN A 110 -0.36 -17.04 34.44
CA GLN A 110 0.19 -15.90 35.20
C GLN A 110 0.16 -14.57 34.44
N LYS A 111 0.20 -14.60 33.10
CA LYS A 111 0.12 -13.39 32.28
C LYS A 111 -1.24 -12.71 32.36
N SER A 112 -2.28 -13.45 32.76
CA SER A 112 -3.59 -12.86 32.99
C SER A 112 -3.76 -12.38 34.43
N PHE A 113 -3.74 -11.06 34.58
CA PHE A 113 -3.90 -10.35 35.82
C PHE A 113 -4.86 -9.17 35.66
N SER A 114 -5.35 -8.65 36.78
CA SER A 114 -6.14 -7.43 36.84
C SER A 114 -5.47 -6.42 37.78
N LEU A 115 -5.36 -5.18 37.32
CA LEU A 115 -4.83 -4.04 38.07
C LEU A 115 -5.97 -3.08 38.34
N SER A 116 -6.36 -2.93 39.62
CA SER A 116 -7.32 -1.93 40.05
C SER A 116 -6.67 -0.56 40.20
N ILE A 117 -7.06 0.38 39.35
CA ILE A 117 -6.51 1.74 39.35
C ILE A 117 -7.70 2.70 39.50
N GLN A 118 -7.72 3.47 40.59
CA GLN A 118 -8.84 4.34 40.96
C GLN A 118 -9.21 5.36 39.87
N SER A 119 -8.23 5.85 39.12
CA SER A 119 -8.42 6.82 38.04
C SER A 119 -8.82 6.19 36.69
N GLY A 120 -8.78 4.87 36.57
CA GLY A 120 -8.94 4.16 35.30
C GLY A 120 -7.75 4.33 34.34
N VAL A 121 -7.85 3.68 33.19
CA VAL A 121 -6.86 3.75 32.10
C VAL A 121 -7.49 4.38 30.86
N ASN A 122 -6.79 5.34 30.26
CA ASN A 122 -7.24 6.09 29.08
C ASN A 122 -6.55 5.61 27.79
N ALA A 123 -5.24 5.38 27.83
CA ALA A 123 -4.46 4.93 26.68
C ALA A 123 -3.49 3.81 27.05
N LEU A 124 -3.17 2.99 26.07
CA LEU A 124 -2.29 1.82 26.16
C LEU A 124 -1.35 1.78 24.98
N SER A 125 -0.11 1.36 25.23
CA SER A 125 0.87 1.06 24.19
C SER A 125 1.79 -0.06 24.66
N TYR A 126 1.92 -1.09 23.83
CA TYR A 126 3.00 -2.06 23.94
C TYR A 126 4.24 -1.56 23.23
N SER A 127 5.41 -2.02 23.68
CA SER A 127 6.64 -1.95 22.90
C SER A 127 6.59 -2.94 21.72
N ASN A 128 7.38 -2.72 20.67
CA ASN A 128 7.28 -3.53 19.44
C ASN A 128 7.61 -5.01 19.65
N ASP A 129 8.46 -5.31 20.63
CA ASP A 129 8.83 -6.63 21.13
C ASP A 129 7.78 -7.27 22.07
N GLY A 130 6.73 -6.54 22.46
CA GLY A 130 5.66 -7.02 23.35
C GLY A 130 6.03 -7.14 24.83
N ARG A 131 7.31 -6.92 25.17
CA ARG A 131 7.82 -7.10 26.54
C ARG A 131 7.36 -6.05 27.53
N ASN A 132 7.16 -4.80 27.11
CA ASN A 132 6.83 -3.71 28.02
C ASN A 132 5.48 -3.10 27.64
N LEU A 133 4.68 -2.81 28.66
CA LEU A 133 3.39 -2.16 28.53
C LEU A 133 3.46 -0.79 29.21
N ALA A 134 3.00 0.24 28.51
CA ALA A 134 2.82 1.57 29.06
C ALA A 134 1.34 1.95 29.00
N PHE A 135 0.88 2.62 30.05
CA PHE A 135 -0.48 3.14 30.11
C PHE A 135 -0.52 4.53 30.73
N THR A 136 -1.60 5.24 30.44
CA THR A 136 -1.90 6.53 31.09
C THR A 136 -3.29 6.53 31.69
N ALA A 137 -3.44 7.27 32.78
CA ALA A 137 -4.71 7.57 33.40
C ALA A 137 -5.20 8.98 33.03
N PRO A 138 -6.52 9.23 33.05
CA PRO A 138 -7.09 10.56 32.79
C PRO A 138 -6.53 11.69 33.68
N HIS A 139 -6.06 11.38 34.89
CA HIS A 139 -5.57 12.36 35.87
C HIS A 139 -4.03 12.56 35.81
N GLY A 140 -3.37 12.06 34.76
CA GLY A 140 -1.94 12.33 34.53
C GLY A 140 -0.97 11.30 35.09
N ARG A 141 -1.46 10.21 35.68
CA ARG A 141 -0.63 9.08 36.06
C ARG A 141 -0.15 8.34 34.81
N ILE A 142 1.15 8.17 34.68
CA ILE A 142 1.81 7.46 33.60
C ILE A 142 2.60 6.33 34.24
N ALA A 143 2.40 5.10 33.76
CA ALA A 143 3.16 3.97 34.24
C ALA A 143 3.60 3.05 33.11
N SER A 144 4.79 2.48 33.27
CA SER A 144 5.42 1.51 32.37
C SER A 144 5.92 0.34 33.19
N PHE A 145 5.63 -0.87 32.75
CA PHE A 145 6.07 -2.09 33.43
C PHE A 145 6.19 -3.27 32.45
N ASP A 146 6.93 -4.30 32.86
CA ASP A 146 6.99 -5.60 32.20
C ASP A 146 5.86 -6.48 32.78
N PRO A 147 4.78 -6.79 32.01
CA PRO A 147 3.66 -7.58 32.49
C PRO A 147 4.02 -9.06 32.73
N THR A 148 5.08 -9.57 32.11
CA THR A 148 5.50 -10.97 32.28
C THR A 148 6.27 -11.16 33.58
N LEU A 149 7.15 -10.22 33.91
CA LEU A 149 7.97 -10.26 35.12
C LEU A 149 7.32 -9.54 36.32
N GLY A 150 6.29 -8.73 36.08
CA GLY A 150 5.69 -7.85 37.10
C GLY A 150 6.62 -6.72 37.55
N ARG A 151 7.63 -6.38 36.75
CA ARG A 151 8.62 -5.35 37.09
C ARG A 151 8.15 -3.98 36.62
N LEU A 152 7.93 -3.07 37.56
CA LEU A 152 7.68 -1.66 37.28
C LEU A 152 8.96 -0.95 36.80
N HIS A 153 8.86 -0.19 35.72
CA HIS A 153 9.94 0.70 35.24
C HIS A 153 9.68 2.15 35.65
N THR A 154 8.50 2.67 35.34
CA THR A 154 8.09 4.04 35.70
C THR A 154 6.72 4.07 36.36
N ASP A 155 6.57 4.97 37.33
CA ASP A 155 5.27 5.42 37.83
C ASP A 155 5.42 6.89 38.22
N ILE A 156 4.88 7.76 37.38
CA ILE A 156 4.96 9.21 37.53
C ILE A 156 3.57 9.82 37.47
N ASN A 157 3.38 10.94 38.14
CA ASN A 157 2.15 11.69 38.08
C ASN A 157 2.43 13.11 37.59
N THR A 158 1.87 13.44 36.42
CA THR A 158 2.03 14.75 35.79
C THR A 158 0.98 15.77 36.25
N HIS A 159 -0.05 15.33 36.96
CA HIS A 159 -1.18 16.15 37.41
C HIS A 159 -1.92 16.90 36.27
N GLU A 160 -1.68 16.52 35.02
CA GLU A 160 -2.35 17.04 33.83
C GLU A 160 -3.12 15.93 33.12
N HIS A 161 -4.13 16.28 32.33
CA HIS A 161 -4.85 15.28 31.55
C HIS A 161 -3.97 14.75 30.42
N THR A 162 -3.79 13.43 30.37
CA THR A 162 -3.04 12.73 29.32
C THR A 162 -3.98 11.98 28.37
N SER A 163 -3.81 12.19 27.07
CA SER A 163 -4.69 11.68 26.02
C SER A 163 -4.18 10.39 25.37
N ALA A 164 -2.88 10.31 25.08
CA ALA A 164 -2.25 9.19 24.40
C ALA A 164 -0.83 8.94 24.90
N ILE A 165 -0.36 7.71 24.71
CA ILE A 165 1.00 7.27 25.01
C ILE A 165 1.47 6.32 23.92
N THR A 166 2.74 6.42 23.54
CA THR A 166 3.39 5.48 22.63
C THR A 166 4.84 5.29 23.03
N TYR A 167 5.32 4.05 22.99
CA TYR A 167 6.76 3.81 22.93
C TYR A 167 7.34 4.34 21.62
N LEU A 168 8.62 4.69 21.64
CA LEU A 168 9.38 5.05 20.45
C LEU A 168 9.99 3.77 19.85
N HIS A 169 11.26 3.78 19.47
CA HIS A 169 11.95 2.61 18.89
C HIS A 169 12.23 1.52 19.92
N ASN A 170 12.42 1.90 21.19
CA ASN A 170 12.75 1.01 22.28
C ASN A 170 11.88 1.30 23.51
N SER A 171 11.91 0.39 24.50
CA SER A 171 11.32 0.61 25.82
C SER A 171 12.06 1.65 26.68
N SER A 172 13.18 2.19 26.18
CA SER A 172 13.92 3.27 26.85
C SER A 172 13.17 4.60 26.80
N MET A 173 12.39 4.87 25.75
CA MET A 173 11.75 6.17 25.58
C MET A 173 10.27 6.01 25.25
N MET A 174 9.46 6.88 25.85
CA MET A 174 8.03 6.95 25.61
C MET A 174 7.59 8.38 25.37
N ALA A 175 6.74 8.59 24.36
CA ALA A 175 6.10 9.86 24.10
C ALA A 175 4.70 9.87 24.71
N VAL A 176 4.39 10.93 25.45
CA VAL A 176 3.10 11.12 26.13
C VAL A 176 2.49 12.43 25.68
N ALA A 177 1.24 12.36 25.20
CA ALA A 177 0.45 13.53 24.89
C ALA A 177 -0.23 14.02 26.16
N GLN A 178 0.31 15.10 26.72
CA GLN A 178 -0.32 15.83 27.82
C GLN A 178 -1.42 16.76 27.27
N SER A 179 -1.95 17.64 28.12
CA SER A 179 -3.09 18.48 27.75
C SER A 179 -2.75 19.42 26.57
N LYS A 180 -1.57 20.04 26.60
CA LYS A 180 -1.17 21.03 25.58
C LYS A 180 -0.06 20.55 24.64
N TYR A 181 0.92 19.80 25.13
CA TYR A 181 2.12 19.43 24.37
C TYR A 181 2.41 17.93 24.47
N VAL A 182 3.26 17.44 23.57
CA VAL A 182 3.87 16.11 23.72
C VAL A 182 5.15 16.25 24.52
N TYR A 183 5.34 15.31 25.45
CA TYR A 183 6.56 15.16 26.22
C TYR A 183 7.15 13.79 25.95
N ILE A 184 8.47 13.70 25.90
CA ILE A 184 9.21 12.44 25.79
C ILE A 184 9.87 12.18 27.14
N TYR A 185 9.66 10.98 27.66
CA TYR A 185 10.18 10.50 28.92
C TYR A 185 11.17 9.35 28.70
N ASP A 186 12.15 9.25 29.60
CA ASP A 186 13.01 8.07 29.75
C ASP A 186 12.29 6.93 30.49
N ASN A 187 12.87 5.73 30.50
CA ASN A 187 12.38 4.56 31.21
C ASN A 187 12.43 4.68 32.74
N GLN A 188 13.03 5.74 33.28
CA GLN A 188 12.97 6.11 34.70
C GLN A 188 11.87 7.14 34.99
N GLY A 189 11.22 7.66 33.95
CA GLY A 189 10.19 8.70 34.07
C GLY A 189 10.74 10.12 34.11
N LEU A 190 12.01 10.32 33.74
CA LEU A 190 12.61 11.65 33.60
C LEU A 190 12.17 12.30 32.28
N GLU A 191 11.73 13.55 32.34
CA GLU A 191 11.38 14.35 31.17
C GLU A 191 12.63 14.67 30.34
N LEU A 192 12.71 14.15 29.11
CA LEU A 192 13.81 14.41 28.18
C LEU A 192 13.51 15.64 27.31
N HIS A 193 12.32 15.66 26.69
CA HIS A 193 11.94 16.70 25.74
C HIS A 193 10.50 17.14 25.91
N LYS A 194 10.28 18.44 25.71
CA LYS A 194 8.97 19.05 25.51
C LYS A 194 8.87 19.51 24.06
N LEU A 195 7.84 19.07 23.34
CA LEU A 195 7.66 19.35 21.92
C LEU A 195 6.63 20.48 21.73
N PRO A 196 7.07 21.75 21.56
CA PRO A 196 6.16 22.91 21.51
C PRO A 196 5.32 22.96 20.24
N ASP A 197 5.81 22.37 19.14
CA ASP A 197 5.08 22.36 17.88
C ASP A 197 3.86 21.42 17.92
N HIS A 198 3.87 20.40 18.77
CA HIS A 198 2.80 19.42 18.87
C HIS A 198 1.71 19.89 19.83
N ILE A 199 0.84 20.80 19.35
CA ILE A 199 -0.20 21.45 20.15
C ILE A 199 -1.47 20.58 20.21
N GLU A 200 -1.92 20.29 21.44
CA GLU A 200 -3.12 19.52 21.80
C GLU A 200 -3.29 18.19 21.01
N PRO A 201 -2.29 17.29 21.05
CA PRO A 201 -2.42 15.98 20.43
C PRO A 201 -3.35 15.10 21.25
N ARG A 202 -4.18 14.32 20.55
CA ARG A 202 -5.02 13.28 21.15
C ARG A 202 -4.58 11.87 20.77
N HIS A 203 -3.81 11.76 19.70
CA HIS A 203 -3.29 10.50 19.21
C HIS A 203 -1.81 10.69 18.86
N LEU A 204 -1.02 9.70 19.24
CA LEU A 204 0.39 9.57 18.90
C LEU A 204 0.59 8.22 18.25
N GLN A 205 1.46 8.16 17.25
CA GLN A 205 1.96 6.93 16.67
C GLN A 205 3.41 7.09 16.25
N PHE A 206 4.21 6.08 16.55
CA PHE A 206 5.61 6.04 16.19
C PHE A 206 5.83 5.07 15.03
N LEU A 207 6.47 5.54 13.97
CA LEU A 207 6.84 4.76 12.79
C LEU A 207 8.25 4.19 13.00
N PRO A 208 8.41 2.89 13.34
CA PRO A 208 9.68 2.35 13.82
C PRO A 208 10.80 2.37 12.77
N HIS A 209 10.53 1.97 11.52
CA HIS A 209 11.56 1.95 10.47
C HIS A 209 12.01 3.34 9.99
N HIS A 210 11.22 4.39 10.26
CA HIS A 210 11.47 5.75 9.77
C HIS A 210 11.91 6.70 10.90
N PHE A 211 11.81 6.27 12.16
CA PHE A 211 12.03 7.08 13.35
C PHE A 211 11.16 8.35 13.41
N LEU A 212 9.92 8.26 12.91
CA LEU A 212 8.99 9.39 12.91
C LEU A 212 7.95 9.25 14.01
N LEU A 213 7.84 10.27 14.86
CA LEU A 213 6.71 10.47 15.74
C LEU A 213 5.65 11.29 15.01
N ALA A 214 4.49 10.68 14.79
CA ALA A 214 3.33 11.33 14.23
C ALA A 214 2.34 11.71 15.33
N SER A 215 1.81 12.93 15.26
CA SER A 215 0.79 13.40 16.18
C SER A 215 -0.42 13.97 15.44
N ALA A 216 -1.60 13.66 15.94
CA ALA A 216 -2.84 14.28 15.52
C ALA A 216 -3.73 14.58 16.73
N GLY A 217 -4.58 15.60 16.64
CA GLY A 217 -5.41 15.99 17.77
C GLY A 217 -6.51 17.00 17.44
N HIS A 218 -6.77 17.89 18.40
CA HIS A 218 -7.93 18.78 18.33
C HIS A 218 -7.77 19.86 17.24
N THR A 219 -6.54 20.29 16.97
CA THR A 219 -6.23 21.37 16.02
C THR A 219 -6.48 20.99 14.55
N GLY A 220 -6.66 19.70 14.23
CA GLY A 220 -6.83 19.22 12.85
C GLY A 220 -5.56 19.29 12.00
N TRP A 221 -4.40 19.30 12.65
CA TRP A 221 -3.10 19.16 12.02
C TRP A 221 -2.55 17.76 12.25
N LEU A 222 -1.90 17.21 11.22
CA LEU A 222 -1.06 16.03 11.31
C LEU A 222 0.39 16.50 11.20
N LYS A 223 1.19 16.18 12.22
CA LYS A 223 2.59 16.58 12.30
C LYS A 223 3.48 15.36 12.41
N TRP A 224 4.57 15.35 11.65
CA TRP A 224 5.62 14.33 11.71
C TRP A 224 6.90 14.98 12.20
N GLN A 225 7.44 14.44 13.29
CA GLN A 225 8.71 14.83 13.84
C GLN A 225 9.65 13.63 13.81
N ASP A 226 10.86 13.84 13.32
CA ASP A 226 11.90 12.84 13.38
C ASP A 226 12.50 12.81 14.78
N VAL A 227 12.41 11.66 15.44
CA VAL A 227 12.90 11.45 16.81
C VAL A 227 14.42 11.39 16.85
N SER A 228 15.05 10.90 15.79
CA SER A 228 16.51 10.74 15.75
C SER A 228 17.25 12.07 15.58
N THR A 229 16.72 12.96 14.73
CA THR A 229 17.31 14.28 14.46
C THR A 229 16.66 15.41 15.26
N GLY A 230 15.44 15.19 15.77
CA GLY A 230 14.62 16.20 16.43
C GLY A 230 13.90 17.15 15.47
N ALA A 231 14.13 17.04 14.15
CA ALA A 231 13.59 17.96 13.16
C ALA A 231 12.13 17.69 12.81
N MET A 232 11.37 18.77 12.55
CA MET A 232 10.03 18.68 11.99
C MET A 232 10.09 18.36 10.50
N VAL A 233 9.59 17.19 10.11
CA VAL A 233 9.63 16.71 8.71
C VAL A 233 8.49 17.30 7.89
N ALA A 234 7.26 17.18 8.39
CA ALA A 234 6.08 17.62 7.68
C ALA A 234 4.98 18.10 8.63
N GLN A 235 4.17 19.05 8.15
CA GLN A 235 2.97 19.52 8.84
C GLN A 235 1.83 19.63 7.82
N THR A 236 0.86 18.73 7.92
CA THR A 236 -0.25 18.63 6.97
C THR A 236 -1.56 19.01 7.64
N ARG A 237 -2.28 19.95 7.04
CA ARG A 237 -3.62 20.35 7.50
C ARG A 237 -4.67 19.40 6.95
N THR A 238 -5.42 18.72 7.83
CA THR A 238 -6.42 17.73 7.41
C THR A 238 -7.67 18.38 6.79
N ARG A 239 -7.98 19.62 7.20
CA ARG A 239 -9.18 20.40 6.79
C ARG A 239 -10.51 19.70 7.09
N LEU A 240 -10.52 18.73 8.00
CA LEU A 240 -11.71 17.93 8.36
C LEU A 240 -12.07 18.04 9.85
N GLY A 241 -11.59 19.08 10.52
CA GLY A 241 -11.79 19.31 11.95
C GLY A 241 -10.86 18.47 12.83
N PRO A 242 -11.22 18.27 14.12
CA PRO A 242 -10.43 17.48 15.05
C PRO A 242 -10.37 16.00 14.63
N THR A 243 -9.21 15.38 14.77
CA THR A 243 -9.05 13.96 14.50
C THR A 243 -9.58 13.14 15.67
N THR A 244 -10.39 12.14 15.37
CA THR A 244 -11.06 11.30 16.38
C THR A 244 -10.42 9.92 16.53
N ALA A 245 -9.68 9.46 15.52
CA ALA A 245 -8.93 8.22 15.53
C ALA A 245 -7.67 8.34 14.67
N MET A 246 -6.64 7.56 14.98
CA MET A 246 -5.40 7.48 14.20
C MET A 246 -4.85 6.06 14.27
N ALA A 247 -4.44 5.53 13.11
CA ALA A 247 -3.87 4.20 12.96
C ALA A 247 -2.71 4.22 11.95
N GLN A 248 -1.70 3.37 12.14
CA GLN A 248 -0.56 3.27 11.23
C GLN A 248 -0.68 1.94 10.51
N ASN A 249 -0.47 1.96 9.21
CA ASN A 249 -0.20 0.73 8.48
C ASN A 249 1.25 0.31 8.75
N ARG A 250 1.46 -0.86 9.37
CA ARG A 250 2.79 -1.34 9.77
C ARG A 250 3.70 -1.61 8.57
N THR A 251 3.15 -2.06 7.44
CA THR A 251 3.95 -2.38 6.25
C THR A 251 4.36 -1.13 5.48
N ASN A 252 3.41 -0.25 5.16
CA ASN A 252 3.65 0.89 4.26
C ASN A 252 3.91 2.20 5.01
N ALA A 253 3.83 2.20 6.34
CA ALA A 253 3.99 3.37 7.23
C ALA A 253 3.02 4.54 6.98
N ILE A 254 1.97 4.34 6.18
CA ILE A 254 0.92 5.33 5.94
C ILE A 254 0.05 5.47 7.18
N LEU A 255 -0.34 6.72 7.48
CA LEU A 255 -1.23 7.02 8.60
C LEU A 255 -2.67 7.19 8.12
N SER A 256 -3.57 6.52 8.81
CA SER A 256 -5.02 6.60 8.63
C SER A 256 -5.62 7.46 9.72
N LEU A 257 -6.29 8.53 9.32
CA LEU A 257 -6.95 9.47 10.22
C LEU A 257 -8.46 9.38 10.10
N GLY A 258 -9.12 9.17 11.24
CA GLY A 258 -10.57 9.27 11.39
C GLY A 258 -10.99 10.71 11.65
N SER A 259 -11.98 11.17 10.89
CA SER A 259 -12.65 12.46 11.12
C SER A 259 -14.01 12.28 11.80
N SER A 260 -14.47 13.33 12.48
CA SER A 260 -15.84 13.48 12.97
C SER A 260 -16.91 13.36 11.88
N ASN A 261 -16.54 13.56 10.60
CA ASN A 261 -17.46 13.47 9.47
C ASN A 261 -17.64 12.04 8.94
N GLY A 262 -17.05 11.03 9.60
CA GLY A 262 -17.15 9.63 9.18
C GLY A 262 -16.23 9.24 8.02
N THR A 263 -15.34 10.14 7.61
CA THR A 263 -14.32 9.88 6.58
C THR A 263 -13.02 9.41 7.23
N VAL A 264 -12.43 8.36 6.67
CA VAL A 264 -11.05 7.93 6.94
C VAL A 264 -10.16 8.48 5.84
N SER A 265 -9.13 9.26 6.20
CA SER A 265 -8.20 9.86 5.25
C SER A 265 -6.78 9.33 5.48
N PHE A 266 -6.08 9.03 4.39
CA PHE A 266 -4.75 8.42 4.43
C PHE A 266 -3.67 9.43 4.06
N TYR A 267 -2.60 9.50 4.86
CA TYR A 267 -1.55 10.50 4.74
C TYR A 267 -0.15 9.88 4.72
N SER A 268 0.71 10.45 3.86
CA SER A 268 2.17 10.29 3.88
C SER A 268 2.80 11.66 4.14
N PRO A 269 3.98 11.74 4.79
CA PRO A 269 4.70 13.00 4.95
C PRO A 269 5.10 13.62 3.60
N SER A 270 5.28 12.83 2.53
CA SER A 270 5.74 13.33 1.23
C SER A 270 4.72 14.23 0.53
N THR A 271 3.43 14.13 0.88
CA THR A 271 2.36 14.90 0.24
C THR A 271 1.51 15.68 1.24
N PRO A 272 1.23 16.97 1.00
CA PRO A 272 0.42 17.81 1.90
C PRO A 272 -1.08 17.53 1.78
N HIS A 273 -1.50 16.56 0.97
CA HIS A 273 -2.89 16.20 0.75
C HIS A 273 -3.09 14.72 1.06
N ALA A 274 -4.27 14.36 1.55
CA ALA A 274 -4.63 12.97 1.74
C ALA A 274 -4.56 12.23 0.40
N HIS A 275 -3.88 11.10 0.36
CA HIS A 275 -3.77 10.28 -0.84
C HIS A 275 -5.12 9.64 -1.21
N VAL A 276 -5.83 9.12 -0.19
CA VAL A 276 -7.15 8.51 -0.33
C VAL A 276 -8.06 9.05 0.76
N LYS A 277 -9.33 9.25 0.41
CA LYS A 277 -10.41 9.58 1.35
C LYS A 277 -11.50 8.54 1.20
N LEU A 278 -11.70 7.76 2.25
CA LEU A 278 -12.67 6.69 2.34
C LEU A 278 -13.85 7.14 3.19
N GLN A 279 -15.04 7.23 2.59
CA GLN A 279 -16.26 7.55 3.33
C GLN A 279 -16.77 6.29 4.02
N ALA A 280 -16.29 6.07 5.25
CA ALA A 280 -16.50 4.81 5.94
C ALA A 280 -17.82 4.77 6.72
N HIS A 281 -18.15 5.83 7.46
CA HIS A 281 -19.28 5.85 8.39
C HIS A 281 -20.19 7.07 8.16
N ARG A 282 -21.43 6.99 8.65
CA ARG A 282 -22.36 8.13 8.63
C ARG A 282 -22.11 9.11 9.78
N GLY A 283 -21.58 8.61 10.89
CA GLY A 283 -21.12 9.41 12.03
C GLY A 283 -19.60 9.41 12.15
N GLY A 284 -19.07 10.14 13.12
CA GLY A 284 -17.62 10.25 13.34
C GLY A 284 -16.94 8.90 13.58
N VAL A 285 -15.73 8.72 13.04
CA VAL A 285 -14.95 7.49 13.20
C VAL A 285 -14.34 7.48 14.60
N ARG A 286 -14.67 6.48 15.42
CA ARG A 286 -14.24 6.39 16.83
C ARG A 286 -12.90 5.69 17.00
N SER A 287 -12.67 4.63 16.23
CA SER A 287 -11.40 3.91 16.26
C SER A 287 -11.13 3.28 14.89
N ILE A 288 -9.85 3.10 14.61
CA ILE A 288 -9.30 2.57 13.37
C ILE A 288 -8.10 1.73 13.77
N ASP A 289 -7.91 0.59 13.14
CA ASP A 289 -6.65 -0.15 13.21
C ASP A 289 -6.37 -0.90 11.91
N HIS A 290 -5.09 -1.22 11.65
CA HIS A 290 -4.68 -2.01 10.49
C HIS A 290 -4.23 -3.39 10.90
N ASP A 291 -4.44 -4.35 10.00
CA ASP A 291 -3.82 -5.66 10.07
C ASP A 291 -2.27 -5.52 9.98
N ARG A 292 -1.55 -6.45 10.62
CA ARG A 292 -0.09 -6.57 10.62
C ARG A 292 0.50 -6.60 9.21
N GLN A 293 -0.15 -7.27 8.26
CA GLN A 293 0.23 -7.36 6.84
C GLN A 293 -0.19 -6.13 6.02
N GLY A 294 -0.93 -5.19 6.61
CA GLY A 294 -1.36 -3.95 5.96
C GLY A 294 -2.39 -4.15 4.85
N ARG A 295 -3.02 -5.33 4.77
CA ARG A 295 -4.01 -5.66 3.71
C ARG A 295 -5.40 -5.19 4.09
N TYR A 296 -5.73 -5.29 5.38
CA TYR A 296 -7.04 -4.97 5.89
C TYR A 296 -7.02 -3.77 6.84
N LEU A 297 -8.13 -3.05 6.85
CA LEU A 297 -8.39 -1.93 7.75
C LEU A 297 -9.73 -2.14 8.43
N ALA A 298 -9.76 -2.05 9.75
CA ALA A 298 -11.01 -2.03 10.52
C ALA A 298 -11.33 -0.61 10.94
N SER A 299 -12.59 -0.20 10.79
CA SER A 299 -13.08 1.10 11.24
C SER A 299 -14.34 0.94 12.07
N ALA A 300 -14.38 1.64 13.21
CA ALA A 300 -15.55 1.78 14.07
C ALA A 300 -16.13 3.19 13.95
N GLY A 301 -17.44 3.29 13.74
CA GLY A 301 -18.16 4.56 13.70
C GLY A 301 -19.01 4.81 14.94
N ALA A 302 -19.33 6.08 15.16
CA ALA A 302 -20.37 6.50 16.10
C ALA A 302 -21.78 6.05 15.69
N ASP A 303 -21.94 5.54 14.45
CA ASP A 303 -23.17 4.88 13.97
C ASP A 303 -23.37 3.47 14.57
N GLY A 304 -22.42 2.99 15.37
CA GLY A 304 -22.45 1.67 15.99
C GLY A 304 -22.14 0.54 15.01
N MET A 305 -21.53 0.85 13.86
CA MET A 305 -21.10 -0.15 12.88
C MET A 305 -19.59 -0.34 12.97
N VAL A 306 -19.16 -1.59 12.83
CA VAL A 306 -17.77 -1.96 12.55
C VAL A 306 -17.70 -2.40 11.09
N LYS A 307 -16.73 -1.87 10.35
CA LYS A 307 -16.51 -2.17 8.94
C LYS A 307 -15.08 -2.64 8.73
N LEU A 308 -14.91 -3.70 7.93
CA LEU A 308 -13.63 -4.18 7.46
C LEU A 308 -13.45 -3.80 5.99
N TRP A 309 -12.28 -3.30 5.65
CA TRP A 309 -11.95 -2.78 4.32
C TRP A 309 -10.73 -3.49 3.76
N ASP A 310 -10.78 -3.78 2.46
CA ASP A 310 -9.62 -4.16 1.67
C ASP A 310 -8.88 -2.87 1.24
N MET A 311 -7.64 -2.70 1.69
CA MET A 311 -6.81 -1.53 1.40
C MET A 311 -6.28 -1.50 -0.04
N ARG A 312 -6.18 -2.65 -0.71
CA ARG A 312 -5.69 -2.73 -2.09
C ARG A 312 -6.79 -2.38 -3.08
N MET A 313 -8.00 -2.87 -2.85
CA MET A 313 -9.15 -2.62 -3.73
C MET A 313 -10.04 -1.46 -3.26
N TRP A 314 -9.85 -0.97 -2.03
CA TRP A 314 -10.70 0.04 -1.37
C TRP A 314 -12.17 -0.36 -1.30
N ARG A 315 -12.42 -1.64 -1.03
CA ARG A 315 -13.77 -2.22 -0.96
C ARG A 315 -14.12 -2.63 0.46
N GLU A 316 -15.38 -2.43 0.81
CA GLU A 316 -15.96 -2.95 2.05
C GLU A 316 -16.09 -4.47 1.93
N LEU A 317 -15.53 -5.18 2.91
CA LEU A 317 -15.57 -6.65 3.00
C LEU A 317 -16.74 -7.06 3.89
N THR A 318 -16.60 -6.83 5.20
CA THR A 318 -17.61 -7.14 6.20
C THR A 318 -18.12 -5.87 6.88
N THR A 319 -19.40 -5.89 7.26
CA THR A 319 -19.99 -4.88 8.12
C THR A 319 -20.90 -5.54 9.11
N PHE A 320 -20.76 -5.18 10.38
CA PHE A 320 -21.65 -5.65 11.43
C PHE A 320 -21.94 -4.56 12.46
N ARG A 321 -23.08 -4.72 13.14
CA ARG A 321 -23.57 -3.75 14.12
C ARG A 321 -23.14 -4.15 15.53
N ALA A 322 -22.49 -3.24 16.23
CA ALA A 322 -22.24 -3.31 17.65
C ALA A 322 -23.52 -3.04 18.44
N ARG A 323 -23.64 -3.65 19.63
CA ARG A 323 -24.81 -3.42 20.50
C ARG A 323 -24.83 -2.02 21.12
N ASN A 324 -23.67 -1.42 21.33
CA ASN A 324 -23.50 -0.09 21.92
C ASN A 324 -22.41 0.68 21.18
N GLN A 325 -22.14 1.92 21.60
CA GLN A 325 -21.06 2.74 21.09
C GLN A 325 -19.71 2.05 21.32
N ILE A 326 -18.91 1.99 20.25
CA ILE A 326 -17.59 1.38 20.25
C ILE A 326 -16.59 2.38 20.82
N ALA A 327 -15.80 1.92 21.79
CA ALA A 327 -14.73 2.69 22.38
C ALA A 327 -13.47 2.55 21.53
N ASP A 328 -13.05 1.31 21.24
CA ASP A 328 -11.79 1.03 20.56
C ASP A 328 -11.81 -0.30 19.80
N ILE A 329 -10.90 -0.42 18.85
CA ILE A 329 -10.64 -1.62 18.04
C ILE A 329 -9.14 -1.87 18.00
N SER A 330 -8.72 -3.13 18.00
CA SER A 330 -7.33 -3.52 17.76
C SER A 330 -7.24 -4.82 16.97
N PHE A 331 -6.29 -4.89 16.04
CA PHE A 331 -5.88 -6.12 15.36
C PHE A 331 -4.78 -6.86 16.12
N SER A 332 -4.85 -8.19 16.10
CA SER A 332 -3.76 -9.06 16.54
C SER A 332 -2.76 -9.30 15.39
N ASP A 333 -1.61 -9.92 15.71
CA ASP A 333 -0.63 -10.28 14.67
C ASP A 333 -1.16 -11.39 13.73
N THR A 334 -2.13 -12.19 14.20
CA THR A 334 -2.79 -13.30 13.49
C THR A 334 -4.17 -12.95 12.89
N ASP A 335 -4.43 -11.68 12.61
CA ASP A 335 -5.68 -11.18 12.01
C ASP A 335 -6.96 -11.34 12.85
N MET A 336 -6.86 -11.53 14.17
CA MET A 336 -8.01 -11.39 15.06
C MET A 336 -8.35 -9.94 15.34
N LEU A 337 -9.65 -9.64 15.46
CA LEU A 337 -10.15 -8.30 15.72
C LEU A 337 -10.79 -8.22 17.10
N ALA A 338 -10.20 -7.42 17.99
CA ALA A 338 -10.83 -7.09 19.26
C ALA A 338 -11.65 -5.81 19.12
N VAL A 339 -12.89 -5.83 19.62
CA VAL A 339 -13.82 -4.71 19.63
C VAL A 339 -14.27 -4.48 21.07
N GLY A 340 -13.93 -3.32 21.61
CA GLY A 340 -14.40 -2.85 22.92
C GLY A 340 -15.61 -1.94 22.78
N TRP A 341 -16.75 -2.31 23.35
CA TRP A 341 -17.92 -1.43 23.45
C TRP A 341 -18.50 -1.47 24.86
N GLY A 342 -18.96 -0.33 25.39
CA GLY A 342 -19.51 -0.24 26.74
C GLY A 342 -18.69 -1.04 27.78
N ASN A 343 -19.29 -2.07 28.36
CA ASN A 343 -18.68 -2.95 29.37
C ASN A 343 -18.20 -4.30 28.82
N HIS A 344 -18.08 -4.46 27.50
CA HIS A 344 -17.75 -5.73 26.87
C HIS A 344 -16.54 -5.59 25.94
N ALA A 345 -15.70 -6.63 25.93
CA ALA A 345 -14.67 -6.82 24.92
C ALA A 345 -14.99 -8.10 24.14
N TYR A 346 -15.21 -7.97 22.84
CA TYR A 346 -15.52 -9.07 21.93
C TYR A 346 -14.33 -9.27 21.01
N VAL A 347 -13.97 -10.53 20.79
CA VAL A 347 -12.85 -10.89 19.90
C VAL A 347 -13.44 -11.69 18.76
N TYR A 348 -13.10 -11.32 17.54
CA TYR A 348 -13.54 -11.98 16.34
C TYR A 348 -12.34 -12.64 15.67
N ARG A 349 -12.57 -13.85 15.15
CA ARG A 349 -11.58 -14.63 14.42
C ARG A 349 -12.15 -14.99 13.05
N ASP A 350 -11.29 -15.01 12.04
CA ASP A 350 -11.61 -15.45 10.67
C ASP A 350 -12.84 -14.74 10.08
N LEU A 351 -12.94 -13.42 10.28
CA LEU A 351 -14.07 -12.59 9.81
C LEU A 351 -14.34 -12.74 8.30
N LEU A 352 -13.29 -12.93 7.52
CA LEU A 352 -13.36 -13.12 6.07
C LEU A 352 -13.97 -14.47 5.70
N GLN A 353 -13.56 -15.54 6.36
CA GLN A 353 -14.06 -16.89 6.11
C GLN A 353 -15.53 -17.00 6.55
N GLN A 354 -15.86 -16.45 7.72
CA GLN A 354 -17.24 -16.40 8.21
C GLN A 354 -18.21 -15.70 7.26
N GLN A 355 -17.74 -14.72 6.47
CA GLN A 355 -18.57 -14.03 5.49
C GLN A 355 -18.92 -14.94 4.30
N VAL A 356 -17.99 -15.79 3.86
CA VAL A 356 -18.22 -16.77 2.81
C VAL A 356 -19.24 -17.81 3.28
N ASP A 357 -19.08 -18.29 4.51
CA ASP A 357 -19.89 -19.38 5.06
C ASP A 357 -21.32 -18.94 5.41
N ASN A 358 -21.48 -17.76 6.03
CA ASN A 358 -22.77 -17.29 6.53
C ASN A 358 -23.51 -16.34 5.55
N GLY A 359 -22.92 -16.03 4.41
CA GLY A 359 -23.39 -15.02 3.48
C GLY A 359 -23.17 -13.59 3.97
N SER A 360 -23.19 -12.63 3.04
CA SER A 360 -22.78 -11.23 3.29
C SER A 360 -23.60 -10.44 4.32
N SER A 361 -24.74 -10.96 4.79
CA SER A 361 -25.68 -10.25 5.67
C SER A 361 -25.76 -10.81 7.10
N SER A 362 -25.05 -11.90 7.42
CA SER A 362 -25.09 -12.48 8.75
C SER A 362 -24.12 -11.78 9.70
N THR A 363 -24.53 -11.52 10.94
CA THR A 363 -23.64 -10.98 11.97
C THR A 363 -22.57 -12.02 12.32
N PRO A 364 -21.28 -11.66 12.30
CA PRO A 364 -20.21 -12.60 12.60
C PRO A 364 -20.32 -13.09 14.04
N THR A 365 -20.04 -14.36 14.24
CA THR A 365 -20.01 -14.98 15.57
C THR A 365 -18.69 -14.61 16.26
N PRO A 366 -18.72 -14.07 17.49
CA PRO A 366 -17.50 -13.78 18.21
C PRO A 366 -16.78 -15.08 18.56
N TYR A 367 -15.45 -15.02 18.59
CA TYR A 367 -14.57 -16.09 19.04
C TYR A 367 -14.59 -16.18 20.57
N LEU A 368 -14.34 -15.06 21.26
CA LEU A 368 -14.40 -14.94 22.72
C LEU A 368 -15.17 -13.67 23.11
N THR A 369 -15.84 -13.72 24.26
CA THR A 369 -16.49 -12.54 24.84
C THR A 369 -16.10 -12.40 26.31
N HIS A 370 -15.79 -11.18 26.72
CA HIS A 370 -15.53 -10.86 28.11
C HIS A 370 -16.42 -9.71 28.56
N HIS A 371 -16.95 -9.82 29.79
CA HIS A 371 -17.79 -8.80 30.40
C HIS A 371 -17.06 -8.19 31.60
N PHE A 372 -17.10 -6.87 31.71
CA PHE A 372 -16.54 -6.13 32.82
C PHE A 372 -17.68 -5.58 33.68
N SER A 373 -17.81 -6.03 34.92
CA SER A 373 -18.92 -5.66 35.80
C SER A 373 -18.93 -4.17 36.12
N GLY A 374 -19.74 -3.40 35.38
CA GLY A 374 -19.96 -1.96 35.58
C GLY A 374 -18.79 -1.06 35.15
N ARG A 375 -17.79 -1.58 34.42
CA ARG A 375 -16.60 -0.83 34.01
C ARG A 375 -16.58 -0.63 32.50
N ASN A 376 -16.68 0.63 32.07
CA ASN A 376 -16.61 0.96 30.65
C ASN A 376 -15.18 0.74 30.13
N VAL A 377 -15.07 0.06 29.00
CA VAL A 377 -13.84 -0.12 28.22
C VAL A 377 -13.50 1.20 27.52
N ASN A 378 -12.23 1.62 27.63
CA ASN A 378 -11.71 2.82 27.00
C ASN A 378 -10.76 2.49 25.84
N LYS A 379 -9.86 1.53 26.04
CA LYS A 379 -8.80 1.17 25.10
C LYS A 379 -8.56 -0.34 25.09
N VAL A 380 -8.25 -0.90 23.93
CA VAL A 380 -7.96 -2.32 23.76
C VAL A 380 -6.68 -2.45 22.94
N ALA A 381 -5.74 -3.30 23.37
CA ALA A 381 -4.50 -3.54 22.64
C ALA A 381 -4.02 -4.99 22.82
N PHE A 382 -3.72 -5.66 21.71
CA PHE A 382 -3.05 -6.96 21.74
C PHE A 382 -1.58 -6.82 22.14
N CYS A 383 -1.09 -7.80 22.88
CA CYS A 383 0.34 -7.97 23.13
C CYS A 383 1.00 -8.57 21.88
N PRO A 384 2.01 -7.93 21.28
CA PRO A 384 2.78 -8.53 20.20
C PRO A 384 3.38 -9.88 20.62
N TYR A 385 3.36 -10.87 19.71
CA TYR A 385 3.95 -12.21 19.89
C TYR A 385 3.36 -13.09 21.02
N GLU A 386 2.35 -12.61 21.77
CA GLU A 386 1.72 -13.38 22.84
C GLU A 386 0.20 -13.42 22.70
N ASP A 387 -0.40 -14.50 23.21
CA ASP A 387 -1.85 -14.75 23.22
C ASP A 387 -2.59 -13.95 24.29
N VAL A 388 -2.38 -12.63 24.30
CA VAL A 388 -2.79 -11.74 25.38
C VAL A 388 -3.41 -10.46 24.83
N LEU A 389 -4.51 -10.03 25.44
CA LEU A 389 -5.17 -8.76 25.17
C LEU A 389 -5.28 -7.94 26.43
N SER A 390 -4.65 -6.77 26.43
CA SER A 390 -4.83 -5.76 27.47
C SER A 390 -6.05 -4.90 27.17
N VAL A 391 -6.92 -4.78 28.17
CA VAL A 391 -8.10 -3.93 28.13
C VAL A 391 -7.99 -2.87 29.22
N GLY A 392 -7.89 -1.61 28.79
CA GLY A 392 -7.96 -0.45 29.66
C GLY A 392 -9.41 -0.04 29.86
N HIS A 393 -9.87 0.02 31.11
CA HIS A 393 -11.24 0.37 31.47
C HIS A 393 -11.27 1.38 32.63
N ALA A 394 -12.46 1.92 32.94
CA ALA A 394 -12.63 2.91 33.99
C ALA A 394 -12.15 2.46 35.40
N GLY A 395 -12.12 1.15 35.68
CA GLY A 395 -11.64 0.61 36.95
C GLY A 395 -10.16 0.21 37.00
N GLY A 396 -9.39 0.47 35.94
CA GLY A 396 -7.99 0.03 35.80
C GLY A 396 -7.69 -0.75 34.52
N LEU A 397 -6.90 -1.81 34.60
CA LEU A 397 -6.43 -2.60 33.47
C LEU A 397 -6.60 -4.09 33.72
N ASP A 398 -7.18 -4.81 32.75
CA ASP A 398 -7.28 -6.27 32.78
C ASP A 398 -6.53 -6.87 31.60
N ASN A 399 -5.71 -7.88 31.86
CA ASN A 399 -4.96 -8.62 30.84
C ASN A 399 -5.63 -9.98 30.62
N LEU A 400 -6.22 -10.19 29.44
CA LEU A 400 -7.03 -11.35 29.09
C LEU A 400 -6.24 -12.34 28.24
N LEU A 401 -6.46 -13.64 28.44
CA LEU A 401 -5.90 -14.67 27.56
C LEU A 401 -6.80 -14.87 26.35
N ILE A 402 -6.20 -14.80 25.16
CA ILE A 402 -6.86 -15.06 23.89
C ILE A 402 -5.98 -16.00 23.08
N PRO A 403 -6.23 -17.31 23.17
CA PRO A 403 -5.42 -18.28 22.44
C PRO A 403 -5.50 -18.08 20.92
N GLY A 404 -4.34 -18.07 20.28
CA GLY A 404 -4.15 -17.88 18.84
C GLY A 404 -4.02 -16.42 18.39
N ALA A 405 -3.87 -15.45 19.30
CA ALA A 405 -3.77 -14.02 18.97
C ALA A 405 -2.35 -13.54 18.67
N GLY A 406 -1.35 -14.18 19.27
CA GLY A 406 0.06 -13.87 19.04
C GLY A 406 0.65 -14.70 17.92
N GLU A 407 1.56 -14.09 17.16
CA GLU A 407 2.45 -14.83 16.27
C GLU A 407 3.48 -15.58 17.12
N GLY A 408 3.41 -16.92 17.16
CA GLY A 408 4.34 -17.73 17.96
C GLY A 408 5.77 -17.74 17.41
N ASN A 409 5.93 -17.46 16.11
CA ASN A 409 7.19 -17.50 15.39
C ASN A 409 7.71 -16.09 15.11
N TYR A 410 8.43 -15.51 16.07
CA TYR A 410 9.02 -14.18 15.92
C TYR A 410 10.36 -14.22 15.18
N ASP A 411 10.64 -13.18 14.38
CA ASP A 411 11.96 -12.96 13.79
C ASP A 411 12.84 -12.19 14.79
N SER A 412 13.83 -12.87 15.35
CA SER A 412 14.76 -12.28 16.33
C SER A 412 15.57 -11.10 15.78
N LEU A 413 15.70 -10.95 14.45
CA LEU A 413 16.38 -9.82 13.85
C LEU A 413 15.51 -8.56 13.81
N GLU A 414 14.18 -8.71 13.66
CA GLU A 414 13.22 -7.60 13.64
C GLU A 414 12.87 -7.16 15.07
N ALA A 415 12.30 -8.08 15.86
CA ALA A 415 11.94 -7.86 17.25
C ALA A 415 12.01 -9.17 18.04
N ASP A 416 12.86 -9.16 19.06
CA ASP A 416 13.09 -10.29 19.96
C ASP A 416 12.51 -9.97 21.34
N PRO A 417 11.45 -10.68 21.79
CA PRO A 417 10.89 -10.53 23.15
C PRO A 417 11.90 -10.84 24.26
N PHE A 418 12.91 -11.67 23.99
CA PHE A 418 13.89 -12.14 24.97
C PHE A 418 15.24 -11.42 24.87
N GLU A 419 15.27 -10.27 24.20
CA GLU A 419 16.52 -9.60 23.90
C GLU A 419 17.36 -9.26 25.16
N GLY A 420 18.66 -9.51 25.04
CA GLY A 420 19.64 -9.07 26.02
C GLY A 420 19.99 -7.58 25.86
N LYS A 421 20.59 -6.98 26.90
CA LYS A 421 21.02 -5.56 26.86
C LYS A 421 22.02 -5.26 25.73
N GLY A 422 22.90 -6.21 25.40
CA GLY A 422 23.87 -6.06 24.30
C GLY A 422 23.20 -6.08 22.94
N ALA A 423 22.39 -7.11 22.68
CA ALA A 423 21.60 -7.25 21.45
C ALA A 423 20.70 -6.04 21.22
N ARG A 424 20.03 -5.52 22.26
CA ARG A 424 19.20 -4.32 22.18
C ARG A 424 19.98 -3.09 21.71
N ARG A 425 21.18 -2.86 22.26
CA ARG A 425 22.04 -1.72 21.84
C ARG A 425 22.48 -1.86 20.39
N GLU A 426 22.86 -3.07 19.97
CA GLU A 426 23.24 -3.31 18.58
C GLU A 426 22.05 -3.12 17.63
N ARG A 427 20.86 -3.62 18.00
CA ARG A 427 19.65 -3.47 17.21
C ARG A 427 19.25 -2.01 17.07
N GLU A 428 19.33 -1.23 18.14
CA GLU A 428 19.08 0.21 18.12
C GLU A 428 20.01 0.94 17.15
N VAL A 429 21.31 0.63 17.19
CA VAL A 429 22.29 1.22 16.25
C VAL A 429 22.01 0.77 14.82
N ARG A 430 21.71 -0.52 14.58
CA ARG A 430 21.36 -1.04 13.25
C ARG A 430 20.10 -0.37 12.69
N GLN A 431 19.03 -0.28 13.47
CA GLN A 431 17.79 0.39 13.07
C GLN A 431 18.02 1.86 12.72
N LEU A 432 18.89 2.56 13.46
CA LEU A 432 19.24 3.94 13.16
C LEU A 432 20.04 4.08 11.86
N LEU A 433 20.96 3.15 11.57
CA LEU A 433 21.73 3.12 10.32
C LEU A 433 20.85 2.76 9.11
N ASP A 434 19.92 1.82 9.29
CA ASP A 434 18.98 1.35 8.27
C ASP A 434 17.71 2.21 8.17
N LYS A 435 17.69 3.36 8.86
CA LYS A 435 16.55 4.28 8.91
C LYS A 435 16.10 4.67 7.50
N ILE A 436 14.83 4.43 7.22
CA ILE A 436 14.18 4.74 5.95
C ILE A 436 13.79 6.23 5.94
N GLN A 437 14.10 6.92 4.84
CA GLN A 437 13.75 8.33 4.67
C GLN A 437 12.22 8.53 4.54
N PRO A 438 11.66 9.62 5.10
CA PRO A 438 10.22 9.89 5.08
C PRO A 438 9.62 9.95 3.67
N ASP A 439 10.40 10.40 2.69
CA ASP A 439 9.93 10.55 1.30
C ASP A 439 9.56 9.22 0.64
N LEU A 440 10.08 8.12 1.15
CA LEU A 440 9.86 6.75 0.63
C LEU A 440 8.51 6.16 1.05
N ILE A 441 7.77 6.84 1.94
CA ILE A 441 6.44 6.39 2.41
C ILE A 441 5.44 6.56 1.27
N THR A 442 5.02 5.44 0.67
CA THR A 442 4.08 5.40 -0.45
C THR A 442 3.09 4.24 -0.31
N PHE A 443 1.97 4.31 -1.04
CA PHE A 443 0.94 3.25 -0.98
C PHE A 443 1.35 1.94 -1.63
N ASN A 444 2.31 1.98 -2.53
CA ASN A 444 2.75 0.83 -3.29
C ASN A 444 4.24 0.63 -3.00
N ASP A 445 4.58 -0.44 -2.28
CA ASP A 445 5.97 -0.72 -1.92
C ASP A 445 6.85 -0.95 -3.16
N ASN A 446 6.23 -1.41 -4.26
CA ASN A 446 6.88 -1.67 -5.54
C ASN A 446 7.19 -0.41 -6.38
N VAL A 447 6.99 0.80 -5.84
CA VAL A 447 7.33 2.04 -6.57
C VAL A 447 8.84 2.22 -6.65
N LEU A 448 9.58 1.80 -5.61
CA LEU A 448 11.04 1.83 -5.60
C LEU A 448 11.61 0.87 -6.65
N GLY A 449 12.36 1.43 -7.60
CA GLY A 449 12.89 0.70 -8.76
C GLY A 449 11.92 0.60 -9.95
N GLY A 450 10.70 1.16 -9.83
CA GLY A 450 9.77 1.28 -10.94
C GLY A 450 10.20 2.33 -11.96
N LEU A 451 9.83 2.13 -13.23
CA LEU A 451 10.11 3.08 -14.30
C LEU A 451 9.13 4.26 -14.27
N HIS A 452 9.65 5.48 -14.41
CA HIS A 452 8.83 6.67 -14.52
C HIS A 452 8.36 6.85 -15.98
N LEU A 453 7.24 6.21 -16.31
CA LEU A 453 6.69 6.11 -17.68
C LEU A 453 6.56 7.46 -18.42
N GLN A 454 6.33 8.57 -17.73
CA GLN A 454 6.17 9.89 -18.38
C GLN A 454 7.50 10.46 -18.90
N HIS A 455 8.60 10.26 -18.18
CA HIS A 455 9.92 10.75 -18.58
C HIS A 455 10.54 9.86 -19.67
N ASP A 456 10.29 8.55 -19.62
CA ASP A 456 10.78 7.62 -20.63
C ASP A 456 10.13 7.84 -21.99
N ASN A 457 8.86 8.25 -22.06
CA ASN A 457 8.22 8.61 -23.34
C ASN A 457 8.90 9.82 -24.03
N ASN A 458 9.64 10.62 -23.29
CA ASN A 458 10.45 11.73 -23.80
C ASN A 458 11.92 11.33 -24.06
N ASN A 459 12.34 10.13 -23.65
CA ASN A 459 13.66 9.59 -23.97
C ASN A 459 13.70 9.23 -25.46
N PRO A 460 14.60 9.82 -26.27
CA PRO A 460 14.68 9.55 -27.71
C PRO A 460 14.93 8.06 -28.03
N ASN A 461 15.47 7.29 -27.09
CA ASN A 461 15.67 5.84 -27.24
C ASN A 461 14.40 5.01 -27.02
N ALA A 462 13.43 5.46 -26.21
CA ALA A 462 12.18 4.74 -25.96
C ALA A 462 11.16 4.92 -27.09
N LYS A 463 11.19 6.07 -27.78
CA LYS A 463 10.35 6.33 -28.96
C LYS A 463 10.58 5.37 -30.13
N LYS A 464 11.71 4.65 -30.18
CA LYS A 464 11.99 3.65 -31.23
C LYS A 464 11.20 2.34 -31.09
N VAL A 465 10.51 2.10 -29.98
CA VAL A 465 9.89 0.79 -29.68
C VAL A 465 8.37 0.77 -29.88
N GLN A 466 7.71 1.92 -30.07
CA GLN A 466 6.27 1.93 -30.36
C GLN A 466 5.99 2.11 -31.85
N GLY A 467 5.63 0.99 -32.49
CA GLY A 467 4.66 0.99 -33.58
C GLY A 467 5.18 1.35 -34.98
N LYS A 468 5.99 0.46 -35.57
CA LYS A 468 5.73 0.05 -36.96
C LYS A 468 5.57 -1.46 -36.99
N LYS A 469 4.36 -1.93 -37.32
CA LYS A 469 4.21 -3.24 -37.97
C LYS A 469 4.85 -3.10 -39.35
N THR A 470 6.18 -3.13 -39.43
CA THR A 470 6.84 -3.39 -40.70
C THR A 470 6.56 -4.85 -41.02
N ARG A 471 5.92 -5.11 -42.17
CA ARG A 471 5.99 -6.42 -42.83
C ARG A 471 7.47 -6.86 -42.86
N PRO A 472 7.79 -8.14 -42.69
CA PRO A 472 9.18 -8.59 -42.69
C PRO A 472 9.69 -8.48 -44.13
N VAL A 473 10.36 -7.38 -44.45
CA VAL A 473 11.13 -7.24 -45.68
C VAL A 473 12.60 -7.23 -45.28
N GLY A 474 13.27 -8.31 -45.64
CA GLY A 474 14.73 -8.40 -45.66
C GLY A 474 15.39 -8.60 -44.30
N THR A 475 16.25 -9.60 -44.21
CA THR A 475 17.22 -9.74 -43.12
C THR A 475 18.08 -8.46 -43.01
N PRO A 476 18.39 -7.97 -41.80
CA PRO A 476 19.25 -6.80 -41.64
C PRO A 476 20.65 -7.10 -42.19
N LYS A 477 21.13 -6.24 -43.11
CA LYS A 477 22.46 -6.38 -43.70
C LYS A 477 23.54 -6.24 -42.60
N PRO A 478 24.54 -7.13 -42.53
CA PRO A 478 25.63 -7.00 -41.58
C PRO A 478 26.46 -5.74 -41.84
N PHE A 479 27.05 -5.16 -40.79
CA PHE A 479 27.77 -3.87 -40.81
C PHE A 479 28.83 -3.75 -41.92
N ALA A 480 29.45 -4.86 -42.33
CA ALA A 480 30.42 -4.90 -43.42
C ALA A 480 29.83 -4.59 -44.81
N GLN A 481 28.53 -4.87 -45.02
CA GLN A 481 27.80 -4.65 -46.27
C GLN A 481 27.03 -3.32 -46.29
N MET A 482 27.06 -2.53 -45.21
CA MET A 482 26.45 -1.21 -45.17
C MET A 482 27.30 -0.20 -45.95
N SER A 483 26.68 0.81 -46.54
CA SER A 483 27.43 1.90 -47.18
C SER A 483 28.24 2.70 -46.14
N ARG A 484 29.28 3.42 -46.58
CA ARG A 484 30.16 4.19 -45.66
C ARG A 484 29.38 5.26 -44.89
N SER A 485 28.37 5.89 -45.50
CA SER A 485 27.49 6.89 -44.89
C SER A 485 26.55 6.28 -43.84
N GLU A 486 26.01 5.09 -44.10
CA GLU A 486 25.21 4.35 -43.11
C GLU A 486 26.05 3.91 -41.90
N ARG A 487 27.31 3.53 -42.12
CA ARG A 487 28.24 3.19 -41.04
C ARG A 487 28.63 4.40 -40.19
N LEU A 488 28.84 5.56 -40.82
CA LEU A 488 29.14 6.82 -40.13
C LEU A 488 27.94 7.32 -39.29
N ARG A 489 26.71 7.15 -39.81
CA ARG A 489 25.48 7.44 -39.07
C ARG A 489 25.23 6.46 -37.91
N ALA A 490 25.50 5.17 -38.11
CA ALA A 490 25.35 4.17 -37.05
C ALA A 490 26.36 4.37 -35.90
N ASN A 491 27.54 4.93 -36.21
CA ASN A 491 28.57 5.26 -35.22
C ASN A 491 28.42 6.68 -34.63
N GLY A 492 27.38 7.44 -34.98
CA GLY A 492 27.07 8.73 -34.38
C GLY A 492 28.05 9.87 -34.73
N MET A 493 28.78 9.75 -35.85
CA MET A 493 29.78 10.74 -36.30
C MET A 493 29.42 11.34 -37.68
N GLY A 494 28.13 11.41 -38.02
CA GLY A 494 27.68 12.15 -39.20
C GLY A 494 27.62 13.64 -38.90
N GLU A 495 28.42 14.42 -39.61
CA GLU A 495 28.60 15.88 -39.50
C GLU A 495 27.29 16.66 -39.34
N SER A 496 27.35 17.60 -38.41
CA SER A 496 26.47 18.76 -38.26
C SER A 496 27.00 19.87 -39.16
N ASP A 497 26.22 20.29 -40.14
CA ASP A 497 26.39 21.60 -40.79
C ASP A 497 25.06 22.35 -40.76
N GLU A 498 25.07 23.46 -40.02
CA GLU A 498 24.22 24.62 -40.28
C GLU A 498 24.88 25.41 -41.42
N GLU A 499 24.18 25.65 -42.53
CA GLU A 499 23.73 26.99 -42.95
C GLU A 499 23.14 26.98 -44.37
N GLU A 500 22.32 28.02 -44.56
CA GLU A 500 21.50 28.50 -45.67
C GLU A 500 21.97 28.26 -47.12
N GLY A 501 20.97 28.18 -48.00
CA GLY A 501 21.11 28.68 -49.36
C GLY A 501 20.40 27.83 -50.42
N ASP A 502 19.36 28.43 -50.98
CA ASP A 502 18.98 28.34 -52.38
C ASP A 502 17.79 27.45 -52.76
N ASP A 503 16.94 28.12 -53.53
CA ASP A 503 15.67 27.70 -54.08
C ASP A 503 15.83 26.50 -55.01
N GLY A 504 14.93 25.54 -54.91
CA GLY A 504 14.90 24.41 -55.83
C GLY A 504 13.83 23.41 -55.43
N ASP A 505 12.70 23.50 -56.11
CA ASP A 505 11.62 22.52 -56.13
C ASP A 505 12.15 21.08 -56.01
N ASP A 506 11.60 20.33 -55.06
CA ASP A 506 11.27 18.91 -55.27
C ASP A 506 10.25 18.44 -54.23
N GLN A 507 9.01 18.38 -54.72
CA GLN A 507 8.05 17.29 -54.53
C GLN A 507 8.00 16.61 -53.15
N ALA A 508 7.06 17.07 -52.33
CA ALA A 508 6.37 16.22 -51.36
C ALA A 508 4.90 16.09 -51.77
N ASP A 509 4.69 15.42 -52.91
CA ASP A 509 3.42 14.77 -53.21
C ASP A 509 3.44 13.36 -52.59
N ASP A 510 2.24 12.95 -52.18
CA ASP A 510 1.79 11.58 -51.88
C ASP A 510 1.90 11.05 -50.43
N ASP A 511 1.09 11.66 -49.56
CA ASP A 511 0.34 10.94 -48.52
C ASP A 511 -1.16 11.35 -48.54
N ALA A 512 -1.68 11.65 -49.74
CA ALA A 512 -3.07 12.12 -49.94
C ALA A 512 -3.93 11.26 -50.89
N ASP A 513 -3.44 10.12 -51.41
CA ASP A 513 -4.19 9.31 -52.40
C ASP A 513 -4.72 7.95 -51.89
N ASP A 514 -4.60 7.63 -50.60
CA ASP A 514 -5.15 6.37 -50.05
C ASP A 514 -6.68 6.41 -49.76
N ALA A 515 -7.44 7.26 -50.46
CA ALA A 515 -8.91 7.33 -50.35
C ALA A 515 -9.69 7.22 -51.68
N GLU A 516 -9.03 7.12 -52.84
CA GLU A 516 -9.71 7.08 -54.15
C GLU A 516 -9.41 5.83 -54.99
N GLY A 517 -8.81 4.79 -54.42
CA GLY A 517 -8.45 3.56 -55.13
C GLY A 517 -9.10 2.29 -54.59
N MET A 518 -10.43 2.18 -54.59
CA MET A 518 -11.13 0.87 -54.51
C MET A 518 -12.60 1.00 -54.94
N LEU A 519 -12.80 1.32 -56.21
CA LEU A 519 -14.03 1.05 -56.95
C LEU A 519 -13.64 0.31 -58.22
N ASP A 520 -13.14 -0.91 -58.07
CA ASP A 520 -13.53 -2.02 -58.94
C ASP A 520 -12.92 -3.31 -58.40
N GLU A 521 -13.73 -4.36 -58.46
CA GLU A 521 -13.44 -5.73 -58.05
C GLU A 521 -13.29 -5.95 -56.54
N LEU A 522 -14.39 -6.36 -55.91
CA LEU A 522 -14.45 -7.67 -55.23
C LEU A 522 -15.89 -7.96 -54.79
N ASP A 523 -16.47 -8.91 -55.51
CA ASP A 523 -17.52 -9.77 -55.01
C ASP A 523 -17.00 -10.54 -53.77
N THR A 524 -17.91 -10.95 -52.88
CA THR A 524 -17.73 -11.84 -51.69
C THR A 524 -17.39 -11.23 -50.32
N GLN A 525 -18.47 -10.86 -49.62
CA GLN A 525 -18.88 -11.27 -48.26
C GLN A 525 -17.86 -11.26 -47.08
N HIS A 526 -18.25 -10.48 -46.05
CA HIS A 526 -17.89 -10.51 -44.61
C HIS A 526 -16.72 -9.66 -44.09
N HIS A 527 -16.96 -8.36 -43.77
CA HIS A 527 -16.49 -7.69 -42.54
C HIS A 527 -17.00 -6.22 -42.34
N ASP A 528 -18.31 -5.95 -42.41
CA ASP A 528 -18.86 -4.57 -42.41
C ASP A 528 -19.19 -3.92 -41.05
N ASP A 529 -19.12 -4.64 -39.93
CA ASP A 529 -19.70 -4.14 -38.67
C ASP A 529 -18.79 -3.18 -37.85
N MET A 530 -17.47 -3.31 -37.96
CA MET A 530 -16.53 -2.50 -37.16
C MET A 530 -16.34 -1.07 -37.70
N GLY A 531 -16.33 -0.88 -39.02
CA GLY A 531 -16.23 0.44 -39.66
C GLY A 531 -17.50 1.27 -39.47
N ARG A 532 -18.67 0.62 -39.56
CA ARG A 532 -19.98 1.27 -39.34
C ARG A 532 -20.15 1.77 -37.91
N ALA A 533 -19.58 1.11 -36.90
CA ALA A 533 -19.64 1.53 -35.50
C ALA A 533 -18.84 2.82 -35.24
N GLN A 534 -17.62 2.92 -35.77
CA GLN A 534 -16.78 4.13 -35.65
C GLN A 534 -17.37 5.31 -36.44
N LEU A 535 -17.92 5.05 -37.63
CA LEU A 535 -18.65 6.06 -38.43
C LEU A 535 -19.97 6.49 -37.76
N LYS A 536 -20.71 5.57 -37.12
CA LYS A 536 -21.91 5.90 -36.32
C LYS A 536 -21.54 6.70 -35.07
N GLN A 537 -20.42 6.43 -34.41
CA GLN A 537 -19.94 7.22 -33.27
C GLN A 537 -19.53 8.64 -33.69
N LYS A 538 -18.81 8.80 -34.80
CA LYS A 538 -18.51 10.12 -35.39
C LYS A 538 -19.80 10.88 -35.77
N LYS A 539 -20.78 10.21 -36.39
CA LYS A 539 -22.08 10.80 -36.75
C LYS A 539 -23.01 11.08 -35.55
N LYS A 540 -22.82 10.40 -34.40
CA LYS A 540 -23.56 10.65 -33.15
C LYS A 540 -23.02 11.83 -32.34
N MET A 541 -21.81 12.33 -32.63
CA MET A 541 -21.31 13.56 -32.03
C MET A 541 -22.04 14.77 -32.63
N ARG A 542 -23.28 15.01 -32.17
CA ARG A 542 -24.02 16.26 -32.42
C ARG A 542 -23.06 17.43 -32.18
N GLY A 543 -22.89 18.28 -33.20
CA GLY A 543 -21.79 19.25 -33.37
C GLY A 543 -21.56 20.30 -32.28
N ARG A 544 -22.18 20.18 -31.10
CA ARG A 544 -21.95 21.01 -29.92
C ARG A 544 -20.77 20.50 -29.06
N ASN A 545 -20.40 19.21 -29.15
CA ASN A 545 -19.41 18.56 -28.27
C ASN A 545 -18.17 17.98 -29.00
N THR A 546 -17.78 18.51 -30.17
CA THR A 546 -16.56 18.02 -30.85
C THR A 546 -15.31 18.35 -30.03
N SER A 547 -14.33 17.44 -30.03
CA SER A 547 -13.05 17.61 -29.31
C SER A 547 -12.32 18.89 -29.73
N THR A 548 -12.43 19.25 -31.01
CA THR A 548 -11.90 20.49 -31.61
C THR A 548 -12.56 21.74 -31.04
N LYS A 549 -13.90 21.76 -30.87
CA LYS A 549 -14.62 22.87 -30.21
C LYS A 549 -14.24 23.01 -28.74
N LYS A 550 -14.15 21.88 -28.01
CA LYS A 550 -13.74 21.88 -26.60
C LYS A 550 -12.30 22.38 -26.42
N TYR A 551 -11.41 22.03 -27.36
CA TYR A 551 -10.02 22.52 -27.37
C TYR A 551 -9.98 24.05 -27.57
N LEU A 552 -10.68 24.57 -28.58
CA LEU A 552 -10.73 26.00 -28.85
C LEU A 552 -11.42 26.79 -27.72
N ALA A 553 -12.43 26.22 -27.05
CA ALA A 553 -13.09 26.83 -25.91
C ALA A 553 -12.22 26.87 -24.63
N ARG A 554 -11.28 25.94 -24.47
CA ARG A 554 -10.32 25.90 -23.36
C ARG A 554 -9.15 26.88 -23.56
N LYS A 555 -8.85 27.27 -24.81
CA LYS A 555 -7.79 28.23 -25.10
C LYS A 555 -8.24 29.66 -24.81
N ARG A 556 -7.31 30.50 -24.35
CA ARG A 556 -7.58 31.92 -24.09
C ARG A 556 -7.94 32.60 -25.41
N LYS A 557 -9.11 33.23 -25.46
CA LYS A 557 -9.65 33.84 -26.68
C LYS A 557 -8.75 34.93 -27.28
N ASN A 558 -7.88 35.53 -26.47
CA ASN A 558 -7.06 36.68 -26.84
C ASN A 558 -5.67 36.31 -27.39
N VAL A 559 -5.27 35.03 -27.35
CA VAL A 559 -3.97 34.58 -27.87
C VAL A 559 -4.19 33.78 -29.15
N VAL A 560 -3.78 34.35 -30.28
CA VAL A 560 -3.95 33.75 -31.61
C VAL A 560 -2.69 33.00 -31.99
N GLU A 561 -2.72 31.68 -31.82
CA GLU A 561 -1.66 30.77 -32.29
C GLU A 561 -1.97 30.25 -33.71
N PRO A 562 -0.97 30.04 -34.58
CA PRO A 562 -1.19 29.52 -35.94
C PRO A 562 -1.87 28.15 -35.93
N SER A 563 -1.56 27.30 -34.94
CA SER A 563 -2.23 26.01 -34.73
C SER A 563 -3.73 26.14 -34.42
N GLN A 564 -4.15 27.23 -33.76
CA GLN A 564 -5.57 27.50 -33.48
C GLN A 564 -6.30 27.99 -34.72
N LEU A 565 -5.66 28.79 -35.57
CA LEU A 565 -6.23 29.23 -36.85
C LEU A 565 -6.48 28.04 -37.78
N ALA A 566 -5.50 27.12 -37.88
CA ALA A 566 -5.65 25.88 -38.64
C ALA A 566 -6.81 25.02 -38.10
N LEU A 567 -6.95 24.89 -36.78
CA LEU A 567 -8.07 24.15 -36.17
C LEU A 567 -9.43 24.83 -36.37
N LYS A 568 -9.49 26.17 -36.34
CA LYS A 568 -10.71 26.93 -36.64
C LYS A 568 -11.12 26.77 -38.11
N ALA A 569 -10.15 26.83 -39.04
CA ALA A 569 -10.38 26.61 -40.47
C ALA A 569 -10.89 25.18 -40.74
N LYS A 570 -10.26 24.17 -40.11
CA LYS A 570 -10.70 22.77 -40.21
C LYS A 570 -12.14 22.56 -39.71
N LEU A 571 -12.51 23.24 -38.63
CA LEU A 571 -13.85 23.19 -38.04
C LEU A 571 -14.88 23.93 -38.91
N ALA A 572 -14.48 25.04 -39.55
CA ALA A 572 -15.32 25.74 -40.51
C ALA A 572 -15.61 24.88 -41.74
N LYS A 573 -14.60 24.17 -42.26
CA LYS A 573 -14.75 23.19 -43.34
C LYS A 573 -15.70 22.05 -42.95
N GLU A 574 -15.47 21.45 -41.78
CA GLU A 574 -16.34 20.38 -41.25
C GLU A 574 -17.80 20.87 -41.07
N LYS A 575 -17.99 22.12 -40.65
CA LYS A 575 -19.32 22.73 -40.52
C LYS A 575 -19.99 22.93 -41.88
N ALA A 576 -19.25 23.41 -42.88
CA ALA A 576 -19.74 23.58 -44.25
C ALA A 576 -20.14 22.23 -44.88
N ASP A 577 -19.31 21.19 -44.70
CA ASP A 577 -19.61 19.84 -45.17
C ASP A 577 -20.88 19.26 -44.51
N ILE A 578 -21.09 19.53 -43.22
CA ILE A 578 -22.31 19.14 -42.50
C ILE A 578 -23.52 19.90 -43.04
N GLU A 579 -23.41 21.21 -43.27
CA GLU A 579 -24.49 22.04 -43.81
C GLU A 579 -24.87 21.60 -45.22
N ALA A 580 -23.90 21.31 -46.10
CA ALA A 580 -24.12 20.77 -47.43
C ALA A 580 -24.82 19.40 -47.39
N ASN A 581 -24.41 18.53 -46.47
CA ASN A 581 -25.07 17.22 -46.27
C ASN A 581 -26.50 17.34 -45.73
N VAL A 582 -26.79 18.33 -44.89
CA VAL A 582 -28.15 18.61 -44.40
C VAL A 582 -29.03 19.17 -45.51
N ALA A 583 -28.49 20.07 -46.34
CA ALA A 583 -29.19 20.65 -47.49
C ALA A 583 -29.52 19.59 -48.55
N ASN A 584 -28.56 18.69 -48.86
CA ASN A 584 -28.78 17.49 -49.69
C ASN A 584 -29.93 16.62 -49.16
N ARG A 585 -29.96 16.36 -47.84
CA ARG A 585 -31.03 15.56 -47.22
C ARG A 585 -32.39 16.24 -47.22
N ARG A 586 -32.44 17.57 -47.26
CA ARG A 586 -33.68 18.36 -47.32
C ARG A 586 -34.14 18.61 -48.76
N GLY A 587 -33.40 18.12 -49.76
CA GLY A 587 -33.74 18.26 -51.18
C GLY A 587 -33.58 19.68 -51.71
N THR A 588 -32.88 20.57 -51.01
CA THR A 588 -32.74 21.99 -51.35
C THR A 588 -31.45 22.31 -52.10
N ASN A 589 -30.74 21.32 -52.63
CA ASN A 589 -29.40 21.53 -53.16
C ASN A 589 -29.39 21.91 -54.64
N THR A 590 -28.82 23.07 -54.97
CA THR A 590 -28.31 23.41 -56.29
C THR A 590 -26.82 23.04 -56.35
N PRO A 591 -26.38 22.23 -57.33
CA PRO A 591 -24.95 21.92 -57.48
C PRO A 591 -24.19 23.18 -57.88
N HIS A 592 -23.26 23.62 -57.01
CA HIS A 592 -22.35 24.71 -57.32
C HIS A 592 -21.24 24.19 -58.24
N GLN A 593 -21.20 24.66 -59.49
CA GLN A 593 -20.07 24.40 -60.39
C GLN A 593 -18.91 25.33 -60.01
N PRO A 594 -17.69 24.81 -59.82
CA PRO A 594 -16.55 25.63 -59.44
C PRO A 594 -16.26 26.67 -60.54
N SER A 595 -16.18 27.94 -60.15
CA SER A 595 -15.93 29.05 -61.06
C SER A 595 -14.42 29.19 -61.32
N ALA A 596 -14.04 29.79 -62.45
CA ALA A 596 -12.62 30.07 -62.77
C ALA A 596 -11.90 30.90 -61.69
N LEU A 597 -12.65 31.62 -60.85
CA LEU A 597 -12.14 32.35 -59.68
C LEU A 597 -11.65 31.44 -58.53
N ASP A 598 -12.15 30.21 -58.42
CA ASP A 598 -11.75 29.27 -57.35
C ASP A 598 -10.29 28.79 -57.52
N ARG A 599 -9.70 28.99 -58.72
CA ARG A 599 -8.28 28.69 -59.00
C ARG A 599 -7.31 29.72 -58.38
N PHE A 600 -7.79 30.90 -58.02
CA PHE A 600 -6.96 32.01 -57.53
C PHE A 600 -7.06 32.22 -56.00
N THR A 601 -7.93 31.48 -55.32
CA THR A 601 -8.07 31.50 -53.86
C THR A 601 -7.39 30.27 -53.27
N LYS A 602 -6.06 30.28 -53.16
CA LYS A 602 -5.30 29.34 -52.32
C LYS A 602 -4.71 30.08 -51.13
#